data_AF-A0A2E1VSJ6-F1
#
_entry.id   AF-A0A2E1VSJ6-F1
#
_cell.length_a   1.000
_cell.length_b   1.000
_cell.length_c   1.000
_cell.angle_alpha   90.00
_cell.angle_beta   90.00
_cell.angle_gamma   90.00
#
_symmetry.space_group_name_H-M   'P 1'
#
loop_
_entity.id
_entity.type
_entity.pdbx_description
1 polymer ?
#
loop_
_entity_poly.entity_id
_entity_poly.type
_entity_poly.pdbx_seq_one_letter_code
_entity_poly.pdbx_strand_id
1 'polypeptide(L)'
;MISLSFLLLAAQPAPWQEPAAPVATQQEPSAQTHYEVLAAEYDAAYQAWMEGVQKLFADAAENGETVTEYPDPPFADFMPRFLKGANKHAGTEQAVPYLVWVVQNGLFSQMSEATEAWNTLLDRHAASAGLEPLGPMLSSMSYIFPEKAAGMVAKLEKESSSELVRAWATWVRLTPIFKENGPKTEAFRLAKKEMQTLLAKVQDESLQRAFDSEVTVLEVFGMGMTAPDITAPDLNGVEFSLSDYKGKVLFVDFWGDW
;
A
#
# COMPACT_ATOMS: atom_id res chain seq x y z
N MET A 1 54.65 56.17 -48.76
CA MET A 1 54.99 56.06 -47.33
C MET A 1 53.71 55.88 -46.55
N ILE A 2 53.71 54.87 -45.69
CA ILE A 2 52.56 54.31 -44.98
C ILE A 2 52.11 55.29 -43.88
N SER A 3 50.80 55.54 -43.77
CA SER A 3 50.20 56.00 -42.52
C SER A 3 48.93 55.19 -42.26
N LEU A 4 49.02 54.32 -41.28
CA LEU A 4 47.93 53.56 -40.69
C LEU A 4 46.98 54.53 -39.96
N SER A 5 45.71 54.53 -40.33
CA SER A 5 44.63 55.05 -39.50
C SER A 5 43.68 53.90 -39.17
N PHE A 6 43.69 53.48 -37.90
CA PHE A 6 42.70 52.58 -37.33
C PHE A 6 41.36 53.31 -37.24
N LEU A 7 40.34 52.76 -37.91
CA LEU A 7 38.93 53.09 -37.66
C LEU A 7 38.25 51.80 -37.22
N LEU A 8 37.93 51.72 -35.92
CA LEU A 8 37.04 50.70 -35.37
C LEU A 8 35.66 50.84 -36.02
N LEU A 9 35.24 49.84 -36.77
CA LEU A 9 33.84 49.69 -37.19
C LEU A 9 33.18 48.69 -36.25
N ALA A 10 32.30 49.18 -35.37
CA ALA A 10 31.50 48.35 -34.49
C ALA A 10 30.48 47.54 -35.32
N ALA A 11 30.57 46.22 -35.27
CA ALA A 11 29.56 45.34 -35.86
C ALA A 11 28.30 45.37 -34.99
N GLN A 12 27.16 45.77 -35.57
CA GLN A 12 25.87 45.63 -34.90
C GLN A 12 25.44 44.15 -34.91
N PRO A 13 24.97 43.59 -33.79
CA PRO A 13 24.45 42.23 -33.76
C PRO A 13 23.14 42.14 -34.56
N ALA A 14 23.00 41.04 -35.32
CA ALA A 14 21.77 40.72 -36.05
C ALA A 14 20.56 40.68 -35.10
N PRO A 15 19.37 41.14 -35.54
CA PRO A 15 18.18 41.10 -34.70
C PRO A 15 17.81 39.65 -34.38
N TRP A 16 17.73 39.37 -33.08
CA TRP A 16 17.24 38.10 -32.53
C TRP A 16 15.81 37.84 -33.03
N GLN A 17 15.61 36.69 -33.69
CA GLN A 17 14.27 36.13 -33.90
C GLN A 17 13.90 35.29 -32.68
N GLU A 18 12.84 35.69 -31.99
CA GLU A 18 12.28 34.98 -30.86
C GLU A 18 11.83 33.57 -31.32
N PRO A 19 12.24 32.48 -30.65
CA PRO A 19 11.70 31.16 -30.95
C PRO A 19 10.19 31.20 -30.71
N ALA A 20 9.40 30.73 -31.69
CA ALA A 20 7.95 30.65 -31.53
C ALA A 20 7.62 29.92 -30.22
N ALA A 21 6.88 30.61 -29.34
CA ALA A 21 6.44 30.05 -28.07
C ALA A 21 5.76 28.69 -28.33
N PRO A 22 6.03 27.66 -27.52
CA PRO A 22 5.31 26.41 -27.64
C PRO A 22 3.82 26.73 -27.49
N VAL A 23 3.02 26.29 -28.46
CA VAL A 23 1.57 26.37 -28.38
C VAL A 23 1.19 25.62 -27.12
N ALA A 24 0.85 26.36 -26.06
CA ALA A 24 0.24 25.79 -24.88
C ALA A 24 -1.08 25.19 -25.35
N THR A 25 -1.11 23.85 -25.45
CA THR A 25 -2.38 23.12 -25.45
C THR A 25 -3.06 23.48 -24.14
N GLN A 26 -4.02 24.41 -24.23
CA GLN A 26 -4.99 24.60 -23.17
C GLN A 26 -5.70 23.26 -22.99
N GLN A 27 -5.33 22.51 -21.95
CA GLN A 27 -6.17 21.44 -21.43
C GLN A 27 -7.46 22.12 -20.96
N GLU A 28 -8.53 21.91 -21.70
CA GLU A 28 -9.87 22.15 -21.19
C GLU A 28 -10.02 21.36 -19.87
N PRO A 29 -10.67 21.93 -18.83
CA PRO A 29 -10.92 21.19 -17.60
C PRO A 29 -11.74 19.94 -17.95
N SER A 30 -11.14 18.75 -17.82
CA SER A 30 -11.81 17.51 -18.16
C SER A 30 -13.08 17.40 -17.32
N ALA A 31 -14.24 17.26 -17.97
CA ALA A 31 -15.49 17.00 -17.27
C ALA A 31 -15.31 15.80 -16.32
N GLN A 32 -15.67 15.99 -15.05
CA GLN A 32 -15.54 14.99 -14.00
C GLN A 32 -16.23 13.68 -14.43
N THR A 33 -15.55 12.55 -14.27
CA THR A 33 -16.11 11.25 -14.65
C THR A 33 -17.24 10.85 -13.70
N HIS A 34 -18.15 9.99 -14.15
CA HIS A 34 -19.20 9.46 -13.27
C HIS A 34 -18.62 8.76 -12.02
N TYR A 35 -17.45 8.12 -12.15
CA TYR A 35 -16.77 7.51 -11.02
C TYR A 35 -16.38 8.56 -9.98
N GLU A 36 -15.73 9.64 -10.42
CA GLU A 36 -15.25 10.71 -9.54
C GLU A 36 -16.41 11.40 -8.80
N VAL A 37 -17.56 11.59 -9.46
CA VAL A 37 -18.76 12.12 -8.80
C VAL A 37 -19.25 11.16 -7.73
N LEU A 38 -19.39 9.86 -8.06
CA LEU A 38 -19.87 8.85 -7.12
C LEU A 38 -18.91 8.65 -5.93
N ALA A 39 -17.60 8.69 -6.18
CA ALA A 39 -16.58 8.61 -5.15
C ALA A 39 -16.66 9.82 -4.20
N ALA A 40 -16.80 11.04 -4.72
CA ALA A 40 -16.96 12.23 -3.90
C ALA A 40 -18.25 12.21 -3.05
N GLU A 41 -19.36 11.69 -3.60
CA GLU A 41 -20.59 11.49 -2.82
C GLU A 41 -20.39 10.49 -1.68
N TYR A 42 -19.69 9.39 -1.94
CA TYR A 42 -19.35 8.40 -0.92
C TYR A 42 -18.45 8.99 0.16
N ASP A 43 -17.38 9.70 -0.23
CA ASP A 43 -16.45 10.33 0.71
C ASP A 43 -17.18 11.32 1.61
N ALA A 44 -18.07 12.15 1.07
CA ALA A 44 -18.88 13.07 1.86
C ALA A 44 -19.81 12.34 2.84
N ALA A 45 -20.47 11.26 2.41
CA ALA A 45 -21.32 10.45 3.28
C ALA A 45 -20.52 9.75 4.40
N TYR A 46 -19.34 9.24 4.06
CA TYR A 46 -18.45 8.59 5.02
C TYR A 46 -17.89 9.57 6.06
N GLN A 47 -17.48 10.77 5.63
CA GLN A 47 -17.03 11.81 6.57
C GLN A 47 -18.16 12.25 7.51
N ALA A 48 -19.37 12.46 7.00
CA ALA A 48 -20.51 12.80 7.85
C ALA A 48 -20.84 11.69 8.87
N TRP A 49 -20.74 10.42 8.45
CA TRP A 49 -20.88 9.28 9.35
C TRP A 49 -19.78 9.24 10.42
N MET A 50 -18.52 9.40 10.03
CA MET A 50 -17.37 9.43 10.94
C MET A 50 -17.49 10.54 11.99
N GLU A 51 -17.86 11.76 11.58
CA GLU A 51 -18.08 12.89 12.50
C GLU A 51 -19.22 12.59 13.49
N GLY A 52 -20.32 11.97 13.01
CA GLY A 52 -21.43 11.55 13.83
C GLY A 52 -21.06 10.50 14.87
N VAL A 53 -20.31 9.47 14.46
CA VAL A 53 -19.80 8.43 15.36
C VAL A 53 -18.82 9.03 16.37
N GLN A 54 -17.86 9.84 15.91
CA GLN A 54 -16.89 10.49 16.81
C GLN A 54 -17.60 11.33 17.88
N LYS A 55 -18.62 12.09 17.49
CA LYS A 55 -19.42 12.87 18.43
C LYS A 55 -20.17 11.98 19.42
N LEU A 56 -20.81 10.90 18.95
CA LEU A 56 -21.51 9.94 19.82
C LEU A 56 -20.58 9.39 20.92
N PHE A 57 -19.37 9.01 20.55
CA PHE A 57 -18.37 8.50 21.49
C PHE A 57 -17.85 9.59 22.44
N ALA A 58 -17.66 10.83 21.96
CA ALA A 58 -17.26 11.95 22.80
C ALA A 58 -18.34 12.29 23.85
N ASP A 59 -19.60 12.41 23.42
CA ASP A 59 -20.74 12.70 24.30
C ASP A 59 -20.92 11.60 25.36
N ALA A 60 -20.78 10.32 24.97
CA ALA A 60 -20.84 9.20 25.92
C ALA A 60 -19.72 9.25 26.95
N ALA A 61 -18.48 9.55 26.51
CA ALA A 61 -17.33 9.67 27.40
C ALA A 61 -17.50 10.81 28.42
N GLU A 62 -18.06 11.95 28.01
CA GLU A 62 -18.37 13.08 28.90
C GLU A 62 -19.43 12.72 29.96
N ASN A 63 -20.37 11.86 29.61
CA ASN A 63 -21.45 11.42 30.51
C ASN A 63 -21.11 10.16 31.33
N GLY A 64 -19.92 9.59 31.16
CA GLY A 64 -19.54 8.32 31.81
C GLY A 64 -20.32 7.10 31.29
N GLU A 65 -20.85 7.19 30.08
CA GLU A 65 -21.61 6.15 29.39
C GLU A 65 -20.70 5.35 28.44
N THR A 66 -21.15 4.16 28.07
CA THR A 66 -20.48 3.32 27.07
C THR A 66 -21.35 3.19 25.84
N VAL A 67 -20.81 3.51 24.66
CA VAL A 67 -21.48 3.27 23.38
C VAL A 67 -21.33 1.79 23.03
N THR A 68 -22.46 1.07 23.00
CA THR A 68 -22.49 -0.35 22.59
C THR A 68 -22.97 -0.54 21.15
N GLU A 69 -23.65 0.47 20.59
CA GLU A 69 -24.20 0.46 19.23
C GLU A 69 -24.00 1.84 18.59
N TYR A 70 -23.72 1.84 17.29
CA TYR A 70 -23.59 3.05 16.48
C TYR A 70 -24.04 2.73 15.05
N PRO A 71 -24.43 3.74 14.25
CA PRO A 71 -24.89 3.51 12.89
C PRO A 71 -23.85 2.81 12.04
N ASP A 72 -24.28 1.93 11.13
CA ASP A 72 -23.38 1.33 10.15
C ASP A 72 -22.82 2.40 9.20
N PRO A 73 -21.57 2.25 8.74
CA PRO A 73 -21.01 3.08 7.68
C PRO A 73 -21.80 2.92 6.36
N PRO A 74 -21.80 3.92 5.47
CA PRO A 74 -22.68 3.98 4.29
C PRO A 74 -22.31 3.00 3.17
N PHE A 75 -21.47 1.98 3.42
CA PHE A 75 -21.00 1.05 2.38
C PHE A 75 -22.15 0.37 1.64
N ALA A 76 -23.15 -0.12 2.39
CA ALA A 76 -24.26 -0.89 1.84
C ALA A 76 -25.12 -0.08 0.85
N ASP A 77 -25.25 1.23 1.08
CA ASP A 77 -26.01 2.13 0.20
C ASP A 77 -25.26 2.44 -1.11
N PHE A 78 -23.94 2.46 -1.05
CA PHE A 78 -23.10 2.82 -2.19
C PHE A 78 -22.68 1.61 -3.03
N MET A 79 -22.55 0.43 -2.45
CA MET A 79 -22.10 -0.78 -3.16
C MET A 79 -22.87 -1.09 -4.45
N PRO A 80 -24.23 -1.09 -4.47
CA PRO A 80 -24.97 -1.34 -5.70
C PRO A 80 -24.69 -0.30 -6.79
N ARG A 81 -24.37 0.95 -6.40
CA ARG A 81 -24.07 2.06 -7.31
C ARG A 81 -22.72 1.86 -7.98
N PHE A 82 -21.70 1.45 -7.21
CA PHE A 82 -20.38 1.14 -7.75
C PHE A 82 -20.40 -0.10 -8.64
N LEU A 83 -21.09 -1.17 -8.23
CA LEU A 83 -21.29 -2.37 -9.07
C LEU A 83 -22.00 -2.03 -10.39
N LYS A 84 -23.03 -1.17 -10.35
CA LYS A 84 -23.70 -0.69 -11.57
C LYS A 84 -22.75 0.08 -12.49
N GLY A 85 -21.88 0.91 -11.92
CA GLY A 85 -20.82 1.60 -12.66
C GLY A 85 -19.84 0.63 -13.32
N ALA A 86 -19.31 -0.33 -12.55
CA ALA A 86 -18.43 -1.38 -13.05
C ALA A 86 -19.06 -2.15 -14.22
N ASN A 87 -20.32 -2.57 -14.07
CA ASN A 87 -21.05 -3.33 -15.09
C ASN A 87 -21.30 -2.51 -16.37
N LYS A 88 -21.59 -1.21 -16.25
CA LYS A 88 -21.75 -0.32 -17.41
C LYS A 88 -20.48 -0.23 -18.26
N HIS A 89 -19.32 -0.34 -17.61
CA HIS A 89 -18.01 -0.23 -18.24
C HIS A 89 -17.29 -1.58 -18.39
N ALA A 90 -18.02 -2.70 -18.26
CA ALA A 90 -17.44 -4.04 -18.16
C ALA A 90 -16.44 -4.35 -19.28
N GLY A 91 -15.26 -4.86 -18.89
CA GLY A 91 -14.18 -5.20 -19.82
C GLY A 91 -13.39 -4.01 -20.37
N THR A 92 -13.62 -2.80 -19.87
CA THR A 92 -12.85 -1.60 -20.23
C THR A 92 -12.10 -1.06 -19.01
N GLU A 93 -11.04 -0.28 -19.23
CA GLU A 93 -10.30 0.39 -18.15
C GLU A 93 -11.19 1.31 -17.29
N GLN A 94 -12.31 1.79 -17.83
CA GLN A 94 -13.25 2.62 -17.07
C GLN A 94 -13.98 1.84 -15.97
N ALA A 95 -14.01 0.50 -16.00
CA ALA A 95 -14.57 -0.31 -14.91
C ALA A 95 -13.62 -0.47 -13.72
N VAL A 96 -12.31 -0.39 -13.95
CA VAL A 96 -11.27 -0.64 -12.93
C VAL A 96 -11.48 0.19 -11.67
N PRO A 97 -11.65 1.52 -11.70
CA PRO A 97 -11.79 2.30 -10.47
C PRO A 97 -13.04 1.91 -9.65
N TYR A 98 -14.14 1.52 -10.30
CA TYR A 98 -15.32 1.02 -9.58
C TYR A 98 -15.04 -0.32 -8.89
N LEU A 99 -14.41 -1.26 -9.60
CA LEU A 99 -14.08 -2.57 -9.06
C LEU A 99 -13.07 -2.47 -7.91
N VAL A 100 -12.08 -1.58 -8.03
CA VAL A 100 -11.11 -1.29 -6.97
C VAL A 100 -11.84 -0.78 -5.72
N TRP A 101 -12.77 0.17 -5.88
CA TRP A 101 -13.58 0.66 -4.77
C TRP A 101 -14.39 -0.45 -4.10
N VAL A 102 -15.01 -1.35 -4.88
CA VAL A 102 -15.78 -2.49 -4.38
C VAL A 102 -14.90 -3.43 -3.54
N VAL A 103 -13.69 -3.73 -4.00
CA VAL A 103 -12.73 -4.55 -3.24
C VAL A 103 -12.34 -3.86 -1.93
N GLN A 104 -11.96 -2.59 -1.98
CA GLN A 104 -11.51 -1.83 -0.79
C GLN A 104 -12.57 -1.76 0.31
N ASN A 105 -13.83 -1.56 -0.07
CA ASN A 105 -14.91 -1.28 0.88
C ASN A 105 -15.78 -2.51 1.18
N GLY A 106 -15.67 -3.58 0.38
CA GLY A 106 -16.51 -4.77 0.52
C GLY A 106 -15.88 -5.91 1.30
N LEU A 107 -14.55 -5.97 1.48
CA LEU A 107 -13.91 -7.18 2.05
C LEU A 107 -14.42 -7.60 3.43
N PHE A 108 -14.89 -6.68 4.27
CA PHE A 108 -15.33 -7.01 5.64
C PHE A 108 -16.85 -7.01 5.83
N SER A 109 -17.60 -6.39 4.93
CA SER A 109 -19.06 -6.22 5.04
C SER A 109 -19.84 -6.90 3.92
N GLN A 110 -19.24 -7.02 2.72
CA GLN A 110 -19.83 -7.50 1.47
C GLN A 110 -18.81 -8.39 0.75
N MET A 111 -18.37 -9.45 1.43
CA MET A 111 -17.25 -10.30 1.00
C MET A 111 -17.50 -10.95 -0.37
N SER A 112 -18.76 -11.31 -0.68
CA SER A 112 -19.10 -11.96 -1.96
C SER A 112 -18.83 -11.02 -3.13
N GLU A 113 -19.35 -9.80 -3.05
CA GLU A 113 -19.20 -8.75 -4.05
C GLU A 113 -17.73 -8.34 -4.20
N ALA A 114 -17.01 -8.19 -3.10
CA ALA A 114 -15.57 -7.90 -3.12
C ALA A 114 -14.77 -9.03 -3.78
N THR A 115 -15.12 -10.29 -3.50
CA THR A 115 -14.46 -11.45 -4.11
C THR A 115 -14.72 -11.52 -5.61
N GLU A 116 -15.95 -11.26 -6.05
CA GLU A 116 -16.30 -11.24 -7.47
C GLU A 116 -15.61 -10.08 -8.21
N ALA A 117 -15.57 -8.89 -7.61
CA ALA A 117 -14.85 -7.75 -8.17
C ALA A 117 -13.35 -8.02 -8.26
N TRP A 118 -12.77 -8.63 -7.23
CA TRP A 118 -11.36 -9.04 -7.22
C TRP A 118 -11.05 -10.05 -8.33
N ASN A 119 -11.85 -11.11 -8.47
CA ASN A 119 -11.67 -12.08 -9.55
C ASN A 119 -11.80 -11.41 -10.92
N THR A 120 -12.76 -10.49 -11.09
CA THR A 120 -12.93 -9.73 -12.35
C THR A 120 -11.70 -8.88 -12.66
N LEU A 121 -11.13 -8.19 -11.67
CA LEU A 121 -9.91 -7.42 -11.82
C LEU A 121 -8.73 -8.29 -12.23
N LEU A 122 -8.54 -9.45 -11.58
CA LEU A 122 -7.49 -10.38 -11.95
C LEU A 122 -7.69 -10.93 -13.36
N ASP A 123 -8.89 -11.40 -13.70
CA ASP A 123 -9.14 -12.10 -14.96
C ASP A 123 -9.07 -11.17 -16.17
N ARG A 124 -9.51 -9.92 -16.02
CA ARG A 124 -9.69 -8.99 -17.16
C ARG A 124 -8.78 -7.77 -17.13
N HIS A 125 -8.27 -7.41 -15.96
CA HIS A 125 -7.59 -6.14 -15.73
C HIS A 125 -6.25 -6.30 -14.99
N ALA A 126 -5.67 -7.51 -14.92
CA ALA A 126 -4.37 -7.73 -14.26
C ALA A 126 -3.26 -6.80 -14.80
N ALA A 127 -3.35 -6.40 -16.08
CA ALA A 127 -2.44 -5.46 -16.71
C ALA A 127 -2.62 -4.00 -16.29
N SER A 128 -3.74 -3.63 -15.69
CA SER A 128 -4.08 -2.23 -15.40
C SER A 128 -3.19 -1.64 -14.30
N ALA A 129 -2.70 -0.42 -14.52
CA ALA A 129 -2.07 0.38 -13.47
C ALA A 129 -3.09 0.87 -12.43
N GLY A 130 -4.38 0.86 -12.75
CA GLY A 130 -5.45 1.22 -11.80
C GLY A 130 -5.56 0.25 -10.60
N LEU A 131 -4.82 -0.85 -10.59
CA LEU A 131 -4.74 -1.79 -9.46
C LEU A 131 -3.82 -1.31 -8.33
N GLU A 132 -3.02 -0.25 -8.52
CA GLU A 132 -2.09 0.25 -7.49
C GLU A 132 -2.72 0.45 -6.10
N PRO A 133 -3.95 1.00 -5.95
CA PRO A 133 -4.58 1.17 -4.65
C PRO A 133 -4.86 -0.14 -3.90
N LEU A 134 -4.82 -1.29 -4.58
CA LEU A 134 -5.00 -2.62 -3.98
C LEU A 134 -3.68 -3.25 -3.53
N GLY A 135 -2.53 -2.63 -3.82
CA GLY A 135 -1.21 -3.13 -3.44
C GLY A 135 -1.09 -3.54 -1.97
N PRO A 136 -1.36 -2.63 -1.01
CA PRO A 136 -1.33 -2.94 0.42
C PRO A 136 -2.28 -4.07 0.83
N MET A 137 -3.35 -4.30 0.07
CA MET A 137 -4.36 -5.32 0.36
C MET A 137 -3.94 -6.71 -0.12
N LEU A 138 -2.95 -6.84 -1.01
CA LEU A 138 -2.58 -8.14 -1.58
C LEU A 138 -2.16 -9.17 -0.52
N SER A 139 -1.52 -8.72 0.57
CA SER A 139 -1.16 -9.58 1.70
C SER A 139 -2.41 -10.16 2.38
N SER A 140 -3.40 -9.30 2.67
CA SER A 140 -4.69 -9.72 3.25
C SER A 140 -5.45 -10.65 2.30
N MET A 141 -5.46 -10.35 0.99
CA MET A 141 -6.09 -11.20 -0.01
C MET A 141 -5.43 -12.59 -0.09
N SER A 142 -4.11 -12.66 0.04
CA SER A 142 -3.37 -13.92 0.06
C SER A 142 -3.67 -14.75 1.31
N TYR A 143 -3.92 -14.08 2.44
CA TYR A 143 -4.33 -14.73 3.67
C TYR A 143 -5.78 -15.25 3.61
N ILE A 144 -6.70 -14.46 3.03
CA ILE A 144 -8.12 -14.83 2.89
C ILE A 144 -8.31 -15.94 1.84
N PHE A 145 -7.52 -15.92 0.75
CA PHE A 145 -7.61 -16.85 -0.36
C PHE A 145 -6.29 -17.63 -0.59
N PRO A 146 -5.83 -18.44 0.38
CA PRO A 146 -4.51 -19.07 0.34
C PRO A 146 -4.32 -19.98 -0.89
N GLU A 147 -5.36 -20.72 -1.27
CA GLU A 147 -5.35 -21.62 -2.44
C GLU A 147 -5.17 -20.88 -3.78
N LYS A 148 -5.51 -19.59 -3.83
CA LYS A 148 -5.39 -18.75 -5.04
C LYS A 148 -4.18 -17.81 -5.01
N ALA A 149 -3.58 -17.61 -3.84
CA ALA A 149 -2.57 -16.58 -3.61
C ALA A 149 -1.38 -16.71 -4.58
N ALA A 150 -0.81 -17.90 -4.75
CA ALA A 150 0.36 -18.11 -5.61
C ALA A 150 0.05 -17.79 -7.08
N GLY A 151 -1.10 -18.23 -7.60
CA GLY A 151 -1.52 -17.97 -8.98
C GLY A 151 -1.81 -16.49 -9.23
N MET A 152 -2.48 -15.84 -8.28
CA MET A 152 -2.77 -14.41 -8.28
C MET A 152 -1.49 -13.57 -8.32
N VAL A 153 -0.55 -13.84 -7.40
CA VAL A 153 0.72 -13.12 -7.32
C VAL A 153 1.54 -13.30 -8.59
N ALA A 154 1.69 -14.54 -9.07
CA ALA A 154 2.42 -14.82 -10.31
C ALA A 154 1.79 -14.11 -11.52
N LYS A 155 0.46 -14.03 -11.57
CA LYS A 155 -0.27 -13.31 -12.62
C LYS A 155 0.02 -11.81 -12.57
N LEU A 156 -0.06 -11.18 -11.40
CA LEU A 156 0.21 -9.75 -11.23
C LEU A 156 1.66 -9.40 -11.55
N GLU A 157 2.64 -10.20 -11.09
CA GLU A 157 4.06 -10.01 -11.42
C GLU A 157 4.31 -10.07 -12.93
N LYS A 158 3.61 -10.97 -13.63
CA LYS A 158 3.78 -11.21 -15.07
C LYS A 158 3.04 -10.20 -15.94
N GLU A 159 1.80 -9.89 -15.60
CA GLU A 159 0.88 -9.20 -16.50
C GLU A 159 0.72 -7.72 -16.19
N SER A 160 0.91 -7.29 -14.93
CA SER A 160 0.71 -5.89 -14.56
C SER A 160 1.65 -4.97 -15.31
N SER A 161 1.12 -3.86 -15.85
CA SER A 161 1.93 -2.80 -16.44
C SER A 161 2.57 -1.89 -15.38
N SER A 162 2.01 -1.81 -14.17
CA SER A 162 2.52 -1.00 -13.07
C SER A 162 3.70 -1.68 -12.35
N GLU A 163 4.81 -0.94 -12.20
CA GLU A 163 5.94 -1.39 -11.37
C GLU A 163 5.56 -1.55 -9.90
N LEU A 164 4.67 -0.69 -9.40
CA LEU A 164 4.23 -0.72 -8.01
C LEU A 164 3.36 -1.96 -7.71
N VAL A 165 2.44 -2.30 -8.61
CA VAL A 165 1.63 -3.54 -8.46
C VAL A 165 2.52 -4.78 -8.48
N ARG A 166 3.51 -4.83 -9.39
CA ARG A 166 4.50 -5.92 -9.41
C ARG A 166 5.31 -5.98 -8.12
N ALA A 167 5.72 -4.83 -7.57
CA ALA A 167 6.48 -4.77 -6.33
C ALA A 167 5.67 -5.28 -5.12
N TRP A 168 4.39 -4.91 -5.01
CA TRP A 168 3.50 -5.47 -3.98
C TRP A 168 3.28 -6.97 -4.15
N ALA A 169 3.13 -7.47 -5.39
CA ALA A 169 3.03 -8.89 -5.65
C ALA A 169 4.30 -9.64 -5.24
N THR A 170 5.48 -9.09 -5.57
CA THR A 170 6.77 -9.63 -5.11
C THR A 170 6.93 -9.62 -3.60
N TRP A 171 6.50 -8.55 -2.92
CA TRP A 171 6.47 -8.51 -1.46
C TRP A 171 5.69 -9.69 -0.86
N VAL A 172 4.50 -9.96 -1.38
CA VAL A 172 3.68 -11.10 -0.95
C VAL A 172 4.39 -12.43 -1.23
N ARG A 173 5.00 -12.61 -2.40
CA ARG A 173 5.76 -13.82 -2.73
C ARG A 173 6.95 -14.06 -1.80
N LEU A 174 7.64 -12.99 -1.40
CA LEU A 174 8.85 -13.08 -0.59
C LEU A 174 8.57 -13.16 0.92
N THR A 175 7.37 -12.75 1.36
CA THR A 175 7.00 -12.75 2.79
C THR A 175 7.20 -14.12 3.47
N PRO A 176 6.77 -15.27 2.88
CA PRO A 176 7.04 -16.59 3.46
C PRO A 176 8.54 -16.88 3.62
N ILE A 177 9.39 -16.45 2.67
CA ILE A 177 10.84 -16.65 2.76
C ILE A 177 11.40 -15.92 3.99
N PHE A 178 10.97 -14.69 4.26
CA PHE A 178 11.40 -13.94 5.44
C PHE A 178 10.94 -14.61 6.75
N LYS A 179 9.73 -15.17 6.77
CA LYS A 179 9.17 -15.83 7.97
C LYS A 179 9.81 -17.18 8.27
N GLU A 180 10.14 -17.95 7.24
CA GLU A 180 10.62 -19.33 7.36
C GLU A 180 12.15 -19.43 7.45
N ASN A 181 12.87 -18.37 7.10
CA ASN A 181 14.34 -18.37 7.04
C ASN A 181 14.93 -17.27 7.90
N GLY A 182 15.94 -17.61 8.70
CA GLY A 182 16.65 -16.62 9.51
C GLY A 182 17.45 -15.63 8.65
N PRO A 183 17.72 -14.39 9.14
CA PRO A 183 18.43 -13.35 8.39
C PRO A 183 19.83 -13.70 7.86
N LYS A 184 20.47 -14.71 8.47
CA LYS A 184 21.81 -15.19 8.08
C LYS A 184 21.78 -16.19 6.91
N THR A 185 20.61 -16.66 6.50
CA THR A 185 20.47 -17.62 5.41
C THR A 185 20.63 -16.95 4.04
N GLU A 186 21.07 -17.71 3.04
CA GLU A 186 21.18 -17.21 1.67
C GLU A 186 19.80 -16.83 1.10
N ALA A 187 18.77 -17.65 1.36
CA ALA A 187 17.41 -17.39 0.92
C ALA A 187 16.89 -16.02 1.38
N PHE A 188 17.07 -15.68 2.67
CA PHE A 188 16.69 -14.39 3.20
C PHE A 188 17.46 -13.24 2.54
N ARG A 189 18.79 -13.36 2.38
CA ARG A 189 19.62 -12.31 1.77
C ARG A 189 19.24 -12.05 0.31
N LEU A 190 18.96 -13.10 -0.46
CA LEU A 190 18.52 -12.99 -1.84
C LEU A 190 17.15 -12.32 -1.94
N ALA A 191 16.17 -12.75 -1.13
CA ALA A 191 14.85 -12.13 -1.07
C ALA A 191 14.94 -10.65 -0.67
N LYS A 192 15.75 -10.32 0.35
CA LYS A 192 15.99 -8.94 0.78
C LYS A 192 16.56 -8.09 -0.35
N LYS A 193 17.57 -8.59 -1.06
CA LYS A 193 18.21 -7.88 -2.19
C LYS A 193 17.23 -7.65 -3.35
N GLU A 194 16.40 -8.64 -3.67
CA GLU A 194 15.35 -8.51 -4.68
C GLU A 194 14.38 -7.38 -4.32
N MET A 195 13.87 -7.39 -3.08
CA MET A 195 12.93 -6.37 -2.63
C MET A 195 13.54 -4.97 -2.59
N GLN A 196 14.78 -4.82 -2.09
CA GLN A 196 15.49 -3.55 -2.08
C GLN A 196 15.69 -2.96 -3.49
N THR A 197 15.92 -3.83 -4.48
CA THR A 197 16.05 -3.41 -5.87
C THR A 197 14.73 -2.85 -6.42
N LEU A 198 13.59 -3.41 -6.00
CA LEU A 198 12.26 -2.93 -6.39
C LEU A 198 11.88 -1.64 -5.67
N LEU A 199 12.11 -1.57 -4.35
CA LEU A 199 11.83 -0.38 -3.53
C LEU A 199 12.54 0.87 -4.06
N ALA A 200 13.79 0.72 -4.52
CA ALA A 200 14.54 1.81 -5.13
C ALA A 200 13.92 2.36 -6.43
N LYS A 201 13.03 1.61 -7.10
CA LYS A 201 12.36 2.04 -8.34
C LYS A 201 11.00 2.69 -8.07
N VAL A 202 10.20 2.07 -7.21
CA VAL A 202 8.78 2.45 -7.03
C VAL A 202 8.54 3.58 -6.03
N GLN A 203 9.47 3.79 -5.07
CA GLN A 203 9.40 4.86 -4.07
C GLN A 203 8.03 4.99 -3.37
N ASP A 204 7.40 3.86 -3.04
CA ASP A 204 6.12 3.83 -2.30
C ASP A 204 6.36 3.68 -0.79
N GLU A 205 5.88 4.65 -0.02
CA GLU A 205 6.09 4.69 1.44
C GLU A 205 5.40 3.54 2.17
N SER A 206 4.23 3.11 1.69
CA SER A 206 3.46 2.03 2.33
C SER A 206 4.19 0.69 2.19
N LEU A 207 4.72 0.41 1.01
CA LEU A 207 5.51 -0.77 0.71
C LEU A 207 6.85 -0.76 1.45
N GLN A 208 7.51 0.40 1.48
CA GLN A 208 8.74 0.58 2.27
C GLN A 208 8.48 0.29 3.76
N ARG A 209 7.39 0.84 4.31
CA ARG A 209 6.99 0.60 5.70
C ARG A 209 6.71 -0.88 5.96
N ALA A 210 5.97 -1.55 5.08
CA ALA A 210 5.67 -2.98 5.20
C ALA A 210 6.95 -3.83 5.20
N PHE A 211 7.90 -3.50 4.31
CA PHE A 211 9.20 -4.15 4.27
C PHE A 211 10.01 -3.90 5.55
N ASP A 212 10.11 -2.65 5.99
CA ASP A 212 10.92 -2.28 7.16
C ASP A 212 10.35 -2.86 8.45
N SER A 213 9.02 -2.87 8.62
CA SER A 213 8.36 -3.38 9.83
C SER A 213 8.57 -4.87 10.05
N GLU A 214 8.79 -5.63 8.99
CA GLU A 214 8.98 -7.08 9.06
C GLU A 214 10.47 -7.42 9.03
N VAL A 215 11.18 -6.98 7.98
CA VAL A 215 12.56 -7.41 7.71
C VAL A 215 13.52 -6.87 8.77
N THR A 216 13.36 -5.61 9.21
CA THR A 216 14.24 -5.02 10.24
C THR A 216 14.02 -5.69 11.59
N VAL A 217 12.75 -6.00 11.93
CA VAL A 217 12.42 -6.72 13.17
C VAL A 217 13.04 -8.12 13.15
N LEU A 218 12.96 -8.82 12.02
CA LEU A 218 13.57 -10.15 11.86
C LEU A 218 15.10 -10.10 11.93
N GLU A 219 15.75 -9.04 11.46
CA GLU A 219 17.20 -8.88 11.57
C GLU A 219 17.70 -8.71 13.01
N VAL A 220 16.83 -8.28 13.92
CA VAL A 220 17.17 -8.11 15.34
C VAL A 220 16.68 -9.29 16.18
N PHE A 221 15.43 -9.73 15.98
CA PHE A 221 14.74 -10.68 16.85
C PHE A 221 14.41 -12.02 16.17
N GLY A 222 14.73 -12.19 14.88
CA GLY A 222 14.40 -13.37 14.11
C GLY A 222 15.27 -14.60 14.41
N MET A 223 14.91 -15.72 13.79
CA MET A 223 15.60 -17.00 13.97
C MET A 223 17.10 -16.89 13.66
N GLY A 224 17.93 -17.46 14.54
CA GLY A 224 19.39 -17.45 14.40
C GLY A 224 20.07 -16.15 14.88
N MET A 225 19.28 -15.20 15.41
CA MET A 225 19.80 -14.06 16.14
C MET A 225 19.96 -14.36 17.62
N THR A 226 20.82 -13.60 18.28
CA THR A 226 20.99 -13.68 19.73
C THR A 226 19.75 -13.10 20.37
N ALA A 227 19.05 -13.90 21.19
CA ALA A 227 17.92 -13.41 21.97
C ALA A 227 18.35 -12.21 22.83
N PRO A 228 17.57 -11.11 22.87
CA PRO A 228 17.86 -9.98 23.76
C PRO A 228 17.94 -10.45 25.21
N ASP A 229 18.88 -9.90 25.98
CA ASP A 229 18.91 -10.19 27.40
C ASP A 229 17.73 -9.50 28.07
N ILE A 230 17.03 -10.22 28.94
CA ILE A 230 15.89 -9.73 29.70
C ILE A 230 16.19 -10.02 31.16
N THR A 231 16.06 -8.99 32.00
CA THR A 231 16.22 -9.09 33.45
C THR A 231 14.86 -8.88 34.10
N ALA A 232 14.44 -9.82 34.94
CA ALA A 232 13.19 -9.74 35.67
C ALA A 232 13.29 -10.47 37.02
N PRO A 233 12.50 -10.08 38.03
CA PRO A 233 12.34 -10.89 39.23
C PRO A 233 11.53 -12.16 38.95
N ASP A 234 11.88 -13.27 39.59
CA ASP A 234 11.07 -14.48 39.64
C ASP A 234 9.90 -14.36 40.63
N LEU A 235 9.14 -15.44 40.83
CA LEU A 235 8.00 -15.49 41.77
C LEU A 235 8.40 -15.27 43.23
N ASN A 236 9.68 -15.38 43.57
CA ASN A 236 10.22 -15.15 44.91
C ASN A 236 10.90 -13.78 45.03
N GLY A 237 10.85 -12.94 44.00
CA GLY A 237 11.54 -11.65 43.95
C GLY A 237 13.05 -11.74 43.69
N VAL A 238 13.55 -12.92 43.30
CA VAL A 238 14.97 -13.10 42.94
C VAL A 238 15.16 -12.65 41.49
N GLU A 239 16.02 -11.67 41.29
CA GLU A 239 16.38 -11.20 39.96
C GLU A 239 17.12 -12.29 39.17
N PHE A 240 16.70 -12.51 37.92
CA PHE A 240 17.40 -13.36 36.97
C PHE A 240 17.50 -12.67 35.61
N SER A 241 18.52 -13.03 34.84
CA SER A 241 18.66 -12.64 33.43
C SER A 241 18.70 -13.87 32.51
N LEU A 242 18.35 -13.73 31.23
CA LEU A 242 18.46 -14.84 30.28
C LEU A 242 19.91 -15.30 30.11
N SER A 243 20.86 -14.38 30.20
CA SER A 243 22.29 -14.68 30.12
C SER A 243 22.82 -15.55 31.27
N ASP A 244 22.12 -15.65 32.41
CA ASP A 244 22.48 -16.54 33.53
C ASP A 244 22.36 -18.03 33.16
N TYR A 245 21.58 -18.33 32.11
CA TYR A 245 21.30 -19.69 31.65
C TYR A 245 22.15 -20.10 30.43
N LYS A 246 23.23 -19.38 30.13
CA LYS A 246 24.15 -19.73 29.04
C LYS A 246 24.59 -21.20 29.12
N GLY A 247 24.51 -21.90 27.99
CA GLY A 247 24.83 -23.33 27.89
C GLY A 247 23.65 -24.26 28.17
N LYS A 248 22.47 -23.73 28.48
CA LYS A 248 21.22 -24.48 28.61
C LYS A 248 20.29 -24.21 27.42
N VAL A 249 19.33 -25.12 27.22
CA VAL A 249 18.17 -24.87 26.37
C VAL A 249 17.12 -24.14 27.21
N LEU A 250 16.66 -22.99 26.74
CA LEU A 250 15.60 -22.22 27.37
C LEU A 250 14.32 -22.33 26.54
N PHE A 251 13.19 -22.45 27.24
CA PHE A 251 11.87 -22.24 26.69
C PHE A 251 11.28 -21.02 27.39
N VAL A 252 10.93 -19.99 26.61
CA VAL A 252 10.38 -18.72 27.13
C VAL A 252 8.93 -18.62 26.67
N ASP A 253 8.03 -18.42 27.63
CA ASP A 253 6.59 -18.32 27.41
C ASP A 253 6.09 -16.94 27.83
N PHE A 254 5.34 -16.27 26.95
CA PHE A 254 4.77 -14.95 27.18
C PHE A 254 3.26 -15.10 27.40
N TRP A 255 2.77 -14.87 28.63
CA TRP A 255 1.37 -15.07 29.04
C TRP A 255 0.87 -13.98 30.01
N GLY A 256 -0.45 -13.93 30.28
CA GLY A 256 -1.11 -13.04 31.26
C GLY A 256 -2.43 -13.61 31.77
N ASP A 257 -2.94 -13.12 32.92
CA ASP A 257 -4.10 -13.64 33.68
C ASP A 257 -5.36 -12.75 33.60
N TRP A 258 -5.49 -12.00 32.51
CA TRP A 258 -6.53 -10.98 32.28
C TRP A 258 -7.96 -11.37 32.66
#